data_AF-A0A552WNY6-F1
#
_entry.id   AF-A0A552WNY6-F1
#
_cell.length_a   1.000
_cell.length_b   1.000
_cell.length_c   1.000
_cell.angle_alpha   90.00
_cell.angle_beta   90.00
_cell.angle_gamma   90.00
#
_symmetry.space_group_name_H-M   'P 1'
#
loop_
_entity.id
_entity.type
_entity.pdbx_description
1 polymer ?
#
loop_
_entity_poly.entity_id
_entity_poly.type
_entity_poly.pdbx_seq_one_letter_code
_entity_poly.pdbx_strand_id
1 'polypeptide(L)'
;MSAPLLLIDIDGTLLPLGPVEEGTSIRYGRKMRLPVRWPVVQAVAGLSAAGVEVIWLTTWTDELALRLGEQLRLPQFQVPAQVDEPARRPTWWHGWKSRTALSIVEQRRPRRWAWADDDIPTTVRSRLRREHPEGLVIAPDGQTGLTAAHMTRIEEWLLKEPIRDVVHQLNTALGPTIVAALSGATISTLPERWVEHDGPIPSPQEKERLRAAHRIWTQLADAEGPDLARAWLIGDNPVLEQAPYLALRAGAVDEAVAAAAAFTTGTWSL
;
A
#
# COMPACT_ATOMS: atom_id res chain seq x y z
N MET A 1 14.37 9.23 -1.62
CA MET A 1 12.94 9.33 -2.00
C MET A 1 12.16 9.60 -0.72
N SER A 2 11.12 10.43 -0.74
CA SER A 2 10.30 10.70 0.46
C SER A 2 9.55 9.44 0.87
N ALA A 3 9.48 9.18 2.18
CA ALA A 3 8.77 8.04 2.74
C ALA A 3 7.28 8.09 2.35
N PRO A 4 6.61 6.94 2.14
CA PRO A 4 5.15 6.91 2.06
C PRO A 4 4.54 7.44 3.37
N LEU A 5 3.38 8.07 3.27
CA LEU A 5 2.73 8.73 4.41
C LEU A 5 1.35 8.14 4.69
N LEU A 6 1.04 7.84 5.96
CA LEU A 6 -0.30 7.51 6.44
C LEU A 6 -0.76 8.55 7.44
N LEU A 7 -1.83 9.26 7.09
CA LEU A 7 -2.59 10.12 7.98
C LEU A 7 -3.77 9.29 8.55
N ILE A 8 -3.94 9.24 9.86
CA ILE A 8 -4.96 8.39 10.48
C ILE A 8 -5.65 9.08 11.66
N ASP A 9 -6.98 9.01 11.70
CA ASP A 9 -7.76 9.39 12.88
C ASP A 9 -7.86 8.24 13.90
N ILE A 10 -8.19 8.58 15.14
CA ILE A 10 -8.31 7.63 16.25
C ILE A 10 -9.76 7.16 16.43
N ASP A 11 -10.65 8.03 16.88
CA ASP A 11 -12.04 7.67 17.19
C ASP A 11 -12.82 7.40 15.92
N GLY A 12 -13.65 6.36 15.89
CA GLY A 12 -14.40 5.95 14.69
C GLY A 12 -13.54 5.34 13.57
N THR A 13 -12.22 5.50 13.63
CA THR A 13 -11.29 5.04 12.60
C THR A 13 -10.38 3.91 13.10
N LEU A 14 -9.37 4.20 13.92
CA LEU A 14 -8.50 3.19 14.51
C LEU A 14 -9.23 2.44 15.64
N LEU A 15 -9.97 3.19 16.45
CA LEU A 15 -10.79 2.72 17.55
C LEU A 15 -12.27 2.84 17.13
N PRO A 16 -12.99 1.73 16.95
CA PRO A 16 -14.41 1.78 16.58
C PRO A 16 -15.23 2.56 17.63
N LEU A 17 -16.35 3.15 17.25
CA LEU A 17 -17.33 3.67 18.22
C LEU A 17 -18.30 2.58 18.69
N GLY A 18 -18.47 1.53 17.89
CA GLY A 18 -19.36 0.42 18.16
C GLY A 18 -18.73 -0.66 19.05
N PRO A 19 -19.54 -1.63 19.50
CA PRO A 19 -19.06 -2.72 20.33
C PRO A 19 -18.10 -3.63 19.55
N VAL A 20 -17.19 -4.25 20.31
CA VAL A 20 -16.25 -5.26 19.83
C VAL A 20 -16.33 -6.48 20.76
N GLU A 21 -15.82 -7.63 20.31
CA GLU A 21 -15.85 -8.89 21.07
C GLU A 21 -15.22 -8.74 22.47
N GLU A 22 -15.66 -9.56 23.42
CA GLU A 22 -15.09 -9.54 24.76
C GLU A 22 -13.58 -9.80 24.73
N GLY A 23 -12.80 -9.03 25.49
CA GLY A 23 -11.33 -9.08 25.48
C GLY A 23 -10.65 -8.26 24.38
N THR A 24 -11.41 -7.67 23.44
CA THR A 24 -10.86 -6.78 22.39
C THR A 24 -10.96 -5.30 22.77
N SER A 25 -10.85 -4.99 24.06
CA SER A 25 -10.85 -3.59 24.54
C SER A 25 -9.75 -3.35 25.55
N ILE A 26 -9.20 -2.14 25.56
CA ILE A 26 -8.19 -1.70 26.51
C ILE A 26 -8.78 -0.73 27.52
N ARG A 27 -8.26 -0.76 28.75
CA ARG A 27 -8.61 0.24 29.76
C ARG A 27 -7.75 1.49 29.56
N TYR A 28 -8.40 2.61 29.27
CA TYR A 28 -7.76 3.91 29.15
C TYR A 28 -8.14 4.80 30.33
N GLY A 29 -7.17 5.17 31.15
CA GLY A 29 -7.41 5.82 32.44
C GLY A 29 -8.30 4.99 33.38
N ARG A 30 -9.08 5.66 34.23
CA ARG A 30 -9.92 5.00 35.25
C ARG A 30 -11.32 4.61 34.78
N LYS A 31 -11.86 5.31 33.78
CA LYS A 31 -13.28 5.25 33.43
C LYS A 31 -13.56 4.78 32.00
N MET A 32 -12.57 4.81 31.11
CA MET A 32 -12.79 4.49 29.70
C MET A 32 -12.33 3.08 29.36
N ARG A 33 -13.12 2.41 28.54
CA ARG A 33 -12.79 1.14 27.90
C ARG A 33 -12.89 1.38 26.41
N LEU A 34 -11.76 1.34 25.72
CA LEU A 34 -11.65 1.64 24.30
C LEU A 34 -11.72 0.33 23.51
N PRO A 35 -12.63 0.19 22.54
CA PRO A 35 -12.66 -0.97 21.66
C PRO A 35 -11.44 -0.96 20.73
N VAL A 36 -10.85 -2.14 20.49
CA VAL A 36 -9.61 -2.31 19.75
C VAL A 36 -9.72 -3.50 18.81
N ARG A 37 -9.48 -3.26 17.52
CA ARG A 37 -9.25 -4.33 16.55
C ARG A 37 -7.75 -4.61 16.45
N TRP A 38 -7.26 -5.57 17.22
CA TRP A 38 -5.82 -5.88 17.25
C TRP A 38 -5.18 -6.12 15.88
N PRO A 39 -5.81 -6.83 14.92
CA PRO A 39 -5.25 -6.97 13.58
C PRO A 39 -5.03 -5.64 12.84
N VAL A 40 -5.89 -4.65 13.08
CA VAL A 40 -5.75 -3.30 12.48
C VAL A 40 -4.58 -2.56 13.12
N VAL A 41 -4.50 -2.58 14.46
CA VAL A 41 -3.38 -1.97 15.21
C VAL A 41 -2.05 -2.58 14.78
N GLN A 42 -1.99 -3.90 14.66
CA GLN A 42 -0.80 -4.62 14.19
C GLN A 42 -0.44 -4.25 12.75
N ALA A 43 -1.42 -4.11 11.85
CA ALA A 43 -1.17 -3.67 10.49
C ALA A 43 -0.60 -2.24 10.43
N VAL A 44 -1.11 -1.30 11.23
CA VAL A 44 -0.56 0.06 11.33
C VAL A 44 0.87 0.04 11.87
N ALA A 45 1.15 -0.78 12.89
CA ALA A 45 2.51 -0.97 13.39
C ALA A 45 3.46 -1.52 12.30
N GLY A 46 2.98 -2.51 11.53
CA GLY A 46 3.72 -3.10 10.42
C GLY A 46 4.04 -2.09 9.32
N LEU A 47 3.11 -1.21 8.96
CA LEU A 47 3.35 -0.11 8.02
C LEU A 47 4.47 0.81 8.51
N SER A 48 4.42 1.20 9.79
CA SER A 48 5.47 2.06 10.36
C SER A 48 6.83 1.37 10.37
N ALA A 49 6.89 0.09 10.75
CA ALA A 49 8.11 -0.71 10.71
C ALA A 49 8.67 -0.88 9.28
N ALA A 50 7.79 -0.88 8.27
CA ALA A 50 8.16 -0.89 6.85
C ALA A 50 8.61 0.48 6.31
N GLY A 51 8.71 1.50 7.16
CA GLY A 51 9.20 2.83 6.80
C GLY A 51 8.12 3.81 6.34
N VAL A 52 6.83 3.50 6.56
CA VAL A 52 5.74 4.48 6.36
C VAL A 52 5.74 5.49 7.51
N GLU A 53 5.80 6.78 7.18
CA GLU A 53 5.58 7.85 8.17
C GLU A 53 4.09 7.84 8.55
N VAL A 54 3.77 7.69 9.84
CA VAL A 54 2.38 7.66 10.33
C VAL A 54 2.13 8.86 11.23
N ILE A 55 1.09 9.63 10.91
CA ILE A 55 0.72 10.86 11.63
C ILE A 55 -0.73 10.75 12.07
N TRP A 56 -0.99 11.10 13.33
CA TRP A 56 -2.32 11.09 13.93
C TRP A 56 -3.03 12.42 13.69
N LEU A 57 -4.10 12.39 12.90
CA LEU A 57 -5.00 13.53 12.71
C LEU A 57 -6.17 13.43 13.69
N THR A 58 -5.88 13.68 14.96
CA THR A 58 -6.84 13.53 16.06
C THR A 58 -7.02 14.83 16.85
N THR A 59 -8.16 14.96 17.51
CA THR A 59 -8.40 16.01 18.51
C THR A 59 -7.81 15.68 19.89
N TRP A 60 -7.31 14.45 20.07
CA TRP A 60 -6.65 14.04 21.31
C TRP A 60 -5.36 14.83 21.47
N THR A 61 -5.10 15.32 22.69
CA THR A 61 -3.85 16.01 22.99
C THR A 61 -2.66 15.06 22.83
N ASP A 62 -1.49 15.61 22.54
CA ASP A 62 -0.24 14.84 22.37
C ASP A 62 -0.03 13.86 23.52
N GLU A 63 -0.22 14.28 24.77
CA GLU A 63 -0.06 13.40 25.95
C GLU A 63 -1.03 12.20 25.93
N LEU A 64 -2.28 12.42 25.55
CA LEU A 64 -3.29 11.37 25.54
C LEU A 64 -3.07 10.38 24.41
N ALA A 65 -2.77 10.92 23.22
CA ALA A 65 -2.35 10.16 22.07
C ALA A 65 -1.13 9.30 22.41
N LEU A 66 -0.07 9.88 22.98
CA LEU A 66 1.17 9.16 23.32
C LEU A 66 0.91 7.97 24.25
N ARG A 67 0.14 8.17 25.32
CA ARG A 67 -0.26 7.08 26.23
C ARG A 67 -1.05 5.97 25.54
N LEU A 68 -1.92 6.34 24.60
CA LEU A 68 -2.65 5.36 23.80
C LEU A 68 -1.69 4.54 22.93
N GLY A 69 -0.72 5.21 22.29
CA GLY A 69 0.31 4.55 21.47
C GLY A 69 1.10 3.51 22.25
N GLU A 70 1.54 3.85 23.46
CA GLU A 70 2.22 2.91 24.36
C GLU A 70 1.35 1.68 24.69
N GLN A 71 0.08 1.89 25.05
CA GLN A 71 -0.85 0.81 25.37
C GLN A 71 -1.12 -0.11 24.16
N LEU A 72 -1.17 0.47 22.96
CA LEU A 72 -1.35 -0.24 21.71
C LEU A 72 -0.04 -0.82 21.14
N ARG A 73 1.10 -0.57 21.79
CA ARG A 73 2.45 -0.93 21.33
C ARG A 73 2.75 -0.41 19.93
N LEU A 74 2.22 0.77 19.63
CA LEU A 74 2.49 1.46 18.39
C LEU A 74 3.74 2.33 18.55
N PRO A 75 4.57 2.47 17.51
CA PRO A 75 5.68 3.43 17.54
C PRO A 75 5.15 4.85 17.79
N GLN A 76 6.01 5.72 18.33
CA GLN A 76 5.61 7.07 18.69
C GLN A 76 5.24 7.86 17.43
N PHE A 77 3.96 8.20 17.31
CA PHE A 77 3.44 8.96 16.17
C PHE A 77 3.34 10.44 16.49
N GLN A 78 3.34 11.25 15.43
CA GLN A 78 3.23 12.70 15.53
C GLN A 78 1.75 13.11 15.55
N VAL A 79 1.39 14.00 16.48
CA VAL A 79 0.14 14.78 16.43
C VAL A 79 0.51 16.16 15.90
N PRO A 80 0.05 16.58 14.72
CA PRO A 80 0.43 17.86 14.13
C PRO A 80 -0.34 19.02 14.76
N ALA A 81 0.29 20.19 14.81
CA ALA A 81 -0.42 21.43 15.13
C ALA A 81 -1.56 21.65 14.11
N GLN A 82 -2.75 21.99 14.61
CA GLN A 82 -3.92 22.20 13.77
C GLN A 82 -3.73 23.45 12.90
N VAL A 83 -3.96 23.34 11.59
CA VAL A 83 -3.92 24.48 10.68
C VAL A 83 -5.30 25.13 10.64
N ASP A 84 -5.47 26.31 11.25
CA ASP A 84 -6.68 27.14 11.20
C ASP A 84 -7.00 27.69 9.79
N GLU A 85 -8.20 28.24 9.57
CA GLU A 85 -8.57 28.86 8.28
C GLU A 85 -7.82 30.18 8.03
N PRO A 86 -7.04 30.34 6.94
CA PRO A 86 -6.69 31.65 6.45
C PRO A 86 -7.80 32.18 5.52
N ALA A 87 -8.13 33.47 5.64
CA ALA A 87 -9.25 34.17 4.99
C ALA A 87 -9.32 34.13 3.43
N ARG A 88 -8.40 33.44 2.74
CA ARG A 88 -8.26 33.45 1.27
C ARG A 88 -8.20 32.07 0.61
N ARG A 89 -8.49 30.97 1.32
CA ARG A 89 -8.59 29.64 0.70
C ARG A 89 -10.02 29.34 0.24
N PRO A 90 -10.21 28.49 -0.79
CA PRO A 90 -11.54 28.18 -1.30
C PRO A 90 -12.46 27.58 -0.22
N THR A 91 -13.73 28.00 -0.20
CA THR A 91 -14.75 27.76 0.84
C THR A 91 -15.23 26.32 1.03
N TRP A 92 -14.65 25.35 0.31
CA TRP A 92 -15.08 23.94 0.29
C TRP A 92 -14.13 22.99 1.04
N TRP A 93 -13.05 23.52 1.63
CA TRP A 93 -12.15 22.78 2.53
C TRP A 93 -12.75 22.72 3.94
N HIS A 94 -13.67 21.80 4.16
CA HIS A 94 -14.31 21.68 5.47
C HIS A 94 -13.36 21.03 6.50
N GLY A 95 -13.24 21.68 7.66
CA GLY A 95 -12.54 21.15 8.84
C GLY A 95 -11.01 21.32 8.83
N TRP A 96 -10.44 21.40 10.04
CA TRP A 96 -9.00 21.55 10.24
C TRP A 96 -8.20 20.31 9.80
N LYS A 97 -8.78 19.11 9.87
CA LYS A 97 -8.12 17.86 9.46
C LYS A 97 -7.77 17.85 7.97
N SER A 98 -8.73 18.19 7.09
CA SER A 98 -8.48 18.29 5.64
C SER A 98 -7.35 19.27 5.30
N ARG A 99 -7.30 20.43 6.00
CA ARG A 99 -6.26 21.45 5.81
C ARG A 99 -4.90 20.96 6.29
N THR A 100 -4.87 20.35 7.47
CA THR A 100 -3.65 19.85 8.09
C THR A 100 -3.08 18.69 7.27
N ALA A 101 -3.92 17.75 6.86
CA ALA A 101 -3.58 16.64 5.96
C ALA A 101 -2.85 17.13 4.70
N LEU A 102 -3.45 18.09 4.00
CA LEU A 102 -2.88 18.60 2.76
C LEU A 102 -1.63 19.45 2.97
N SER A 103 -1.58 20.26 4.03
CA SER A 103 -0.36 21.00 4.35
C SER A 103 0.81 20.04 4.60
N ILE A 104 0.57 18.92 5.30
CA ILE A 104 1.58 17.88 5.50
C ILE A 104 1.98 17.26 4.16
N VAL A 105 1.03 16.87 3.31
CA VAL A 105 1.32 16.28 1.99
C VAL A 105 2.14 17.24 1.12
N GLU A 106 1.78 18.54 1.08
CA GLU A 106 2.51 19.57 0.35
C GLU A 106 3.95 19.75 0.87
N GLN A 107 4.15 19.70 2.19
CA GLN A 107 5.46 19.85 2.83
C GLN A 107 6.34 18.61 2.67
N ARG A 108 5.78 17.41 2.88
CA ARG A 108 6.50 16.13 2.85
C ARG A 108 6.73 15.62 1.43
N ARG A 109 5.85 15.98 0.49
CA ARG A 109 5.83 15.50 -0.91
C ARG A 109 6.06 13.99 -1.00
N PRO A 110 5.26 13.16 -0.29
CA PRO A 110 5.43 11.71 -0.31
C PRO A 110 5.13 11.17 -1.72
N ARG A 111 5.84 10.11 -2.13
CA ARG A 111 5.53 9.44 -3.42
C ARG A 111 4.11 8.91 -3.48
N ARG A 112 3.62 8.43 -2.34
CA ARG A 112 2.27 7.92 -2.14
C ARG A 112 1.84 8.22 -0.72
N TRP A 113 0.57 8.55 -0.55
CA TRP A 113 0.01 8.78 0.78
C TRP A 113 -1.39 8.20 0.91
N ALA A 114 -1.81 7.96 2.15
CA ALA A 114 -3.16 7.55 2.47
C ALA A 114 -3.70 8.38 3.64
N TRP A 115 -5.00 8.65 3.64
CA TRP A 115 -5.73 9.24 4.75
C TRP A 115 -6.93 8.37 5.12
N ALA A 116 -6.93 7.89 6.37
CA ALA A 116 -8.03 7.16 6.97
C ALA A 116 -8.71 8.01 8.05
N ASP A 117 -10.00 8.30 7.86
CA ASP A 117 -10.83 9.04 8.82
C ASP A 117 -12.32 8.79 8.46
N ASP A 118 -13.15 8.42 9.43
CA ASP A 118 -14.55 8.03 9.25
C ASP A 118 -15.47 9.21 8.92
N ASP A 119 -15.07 10.42 9.30
CA ASP A 119 -15.87 11.64 9.13
C ASP A 119 -15.44 12.46 7.90
N ILE A 120 -14.72 11.86 6.93
CA ILE A 120 -14.37 12.57 5.69
C ILE A 120 -15.61 12.68 4.77
N PRO A 121 -16.10 13.91 4.47
CA PRO A 121 -17.27 14.09 3.62
C PRO A 121 -17.06 13.54 2.20
N THR A 122 -18.11 12.98 1.60
CA THR A 122 -18.06 12.46 0.22
C THR A 122 -17.57 13.48 -0.81
N THR A 123 -17.89 14.76 -0.64
CA THR A 123 -17.42 15.85 -1.51
C THR A 123 -15.90 16.00 -1.45
N VAL A 124 -15.30 15.94 -0.25
CA VAL A 124 -13.85 15.98 -0.04
C VAL A 124 -13.19 14.74 -0.63
N ARG A 125 -13.73 13.54 -0.39
CA ARG A 125 -13.20 12.28 -0.94
C ARG A 125 -13.16 12.28 -2.47
N SER A 126 -14.26 12.66 -3.12
CA SER A 126 -14.36 12.72 -4.58
C SER A 126 -13.39 13.72 -5.18
N ARG A 127 -13.13 14.82 -4.46
CA ARG A 127 -12.20 15.85 -4.89
C ARG A 127 -10.74 15.45 -4.74
N LEU A 128 -10.36 14.92 -3.58
CA LEU A 128 -9.02 14.39 -3.34
C LEU A 128 -8.65 13.33 -4.38
N ARG A 129 -9.59 12.45 -4.74
CA ARG A 129 -9.35 11.45 -5.80
C ARG A 129 -9.02 12.06 -7.16
N ARG A 130 -9.63 13.20 -7.50
CA ARG A 130 -9.42 13.89 -8.79
C ARG A 130 -8.16 14.73 -8.78
N GLU A 131 -7.87 15.40 -7.67
CA GLU A 131 -6.82 16.41 -7.56
C GLU A 131 -5.49 15.83 -7.04
N HIS A 132 -5.54 14.68 -6.36
CA HIS A 132 -4.39 13.99 -5.77
C HIS A 132 -4.42 12.49 -6.11
N PRO A 133 -4.13 12.10 -7.37
CA PRO A 133 -4.13 10.70 -7.78
C PRO A 133 -3.08 9.84 -7.04
N GLU A 134 -2.09 10.45 -6.40
CA GLU A 134 -1.10 9.82 -5.52
C GLU A 134 -1.61 9.55 -4.09
N GLY A 135 -2.81 10.03 -3.76
CA GLY A 135 -3.46 9.87 -2.46
C GLY A 135 -4.59 8.83 -2.45
N LEU A 136 -4.60 7.97 -1.43
CA LEU A 136 -5.72 7.08 -1.13
C LEU A 136 -6.53 7.61 0.05
N VAL A 137 -7.84 7.76 -0.11
CA VAL A 137 -8.74 8.13 0.99
C VAL A 137 -9.64 6.96 1.37
N ILE A 138 -9.61 6.59 2.65
CA ILE A 138 -10.47 5.56 3.26
C ILE A 138 -11.31 6.22 4.33
N ALA A 139 -12.64 6.08 4.24
CA ALA A 139 -13.55 6.53 5.30
C ALA A 139 -14.40 5.34 5.71
N PRO A 140 -14.03 4.64 6.80
CA PRO A 140 -14.78 3.51 7.30
C PRO A 140 -16.11 3.97 7.91
N ASP A 141 -17.00 3.01 8.19
CA ASP A 141 -18.12 3.24 9.08
C ASP A 141 -17.60 3.44 10.52
N GLY A 142 -17.95 4.54 11.18
CA GLY A 142 -17.44 4.89 12.50
C GLY A 142 -17.78 3.87 13.59
N GLN A 143 -18.89 3.13 13.46
CA GLN A 143 -19.24 2.07 14.41
C GLN A 143 -18.31 0.86 14.26
N THR A 144 -17.89 0.57 13.04
CA THR A 144 -17.06 -0.59 12.72
C THR A 144 -15.56 -0.31 12.81
N GLY A 145 -15.15 0.92 12.47
CA GLY A 145 -13.75 1.31 12.30
C GLY A 145 -13.09 0.71 11.06
N LEU A 146 -11.78 0.89 10.95
CA LEU A 146 -10.95 0.21 9.96
C LEU A 146 -11.05 -1.31 10.10
N THR A 147 -10.96 -2.00 8.97
CA THR A 147 -11.06 -3.47 8.88
C THR A 147 -9.79 -4.03 8.25
N ALA A 148 -9.61 -5.35 8.30
CA ALA A 148 -8.52 -6.02 7.59
C ALA A 148 -8.52 -5.67 6.09
N ALA A 149 -9.69 -5.60 5.45
CA ALA A 149 -9.81 -5.22 4.04
C ALA A 149 -9.34 -3.78 3.76
N HIS A 150 -9.68 -2.83 4.66
CA HIS A 150 -9.17 -1.46 4.58
C HIS A 150 -7.64 -1.44 4.72
N MET A 151 -7.10 -2.18 5.69
CA MET A 151 -5.65 -2.23 5.91
C MET A 151 -4.90 -2.86 4.75
N THR A 152 -5.40 -3.96 4.17
CA THR A 152 -4.84 -4.53 2.94
C THR A 152 -4.79 -3.49 1.84
N ARG A 153 -5.88 -2.74 1.62
CA ARG A 153 -5.90 -1.70 0.59
C ARG A 153 -4.90 -0.56 0.86
N ILE A 154 -4.74 -0.14 2.11
CA ILE A 154 -3.76 0.88 2.51
C ILE A 154 -2.33 0.37 2.28
N GLU A 155 -2.02 -0.86 2.71
CA GLU A 155 -0.72 -1.49 2.52
C GLU A 155 -0.38 -1.66 1.04
N GLU A 156 -1.32 -2.18 0.26
CA GLU A 156 -1.15 -2.31 -1.19
C GLU A 156 -0.91 -0.97 -1.87
N TRP A 157 -1.53 0.11 -1.37
CA TRP A 157 -1.33 1.44 -1.91
C TRP A 157 0.03 2.00 -1.56
N LEU A 158 0.43 1.93 -0.29
CA LEU A 158 1.61 2.62 0.24
C LEU A 158 2.92 1.89 -0.03
N LEU A 159 2.91 0.56 0.02
CA LEU A 159 4.13 -0.25 -0.04
C LEU A 159 4.36 -0.90 -1.39
N LYS A 160 3.30 -1.24 -2.13
CA LYS A 160 3.44 -1.94 -3.40
C LYS A 160 3.52 -0.96 -4.55
N GLU A 161 4.40 -1.24 -5.49
CA GLU A 161 4.42 -0.52 -6.75
C GLU A 161 3.06 -0.65 -7.45
N PRO A 162 2.50 0.44 -8.01
CA PRO A 162 1.28 0.39 -8.78
C PRO A 162 1.40 -0.66 -9.88
N ILE A 163 0.38 -1.51 -9.96
CA ILE A 163 0.39 -2.62 -10.92
C ILE A 163 0.51 -2.13 -12.37
N ARG A 164 -0.01 -0.94 -12.68
CA ARG A 164 0.17 -0.31 -14.00
C ARG A 164 1.66 -0.14 -14.32
N ASP A 165 2.43 0.40 -13.39
CA ASP A 165 3.83 0.74 -13.64
C ASP A 165 4.65 -0.54 -13.77
N VAL A 166 4.34 -1.54 -12.93
CA VAL A 166 4.85 -2.92 -13.05
C VAL A 166 4.57 -3.49 -14.45
N VAL A 167 3.33 -3.43 -14.92
CA VAL A 167 2.94 -3.94 -16.24
C VAL A 167 3.61 -3.15 -17.36
N HIS A 168 3.70 -1.82 -17.24
CA HIS A 168 4.36 -0.97 -18.22
C HIS A 168 5.84 -1.35 -18.37
N GLN A 169 6.57 -1.46 -17.25
CA GLN A 169 7.97 -1.86 -17.24
C GLN A 169 8.17 -3.26 -17.81
N LEU A 170 7.32 -4.22 -17.43
CA LEU A 170 7.37 -5.58 -17.97
C LEU A 170 7.03 -5.64 -19.46
N ASN A 171 6.08 -4.84 -19.94
CA ASN A 171 5.76 -4.76 -21.36
C ASN A 171 6.95 -4.19 -22.15
N THR A 172 7.64 -3.17 -21.63
CA THR A 172 8.86 -2.64 -22.25
C THR A 172 10.00 -3.66 -22.25
N ALA A 173 10.18 -4.38 -21.13
CA ALA A 173 11.26 -5.33 -20.94
C ALA A 173 11.08 -6.65 -21.70
N LEU A 174 9.88 -7.24 -21.63
CA LEU A 174 9.57 -8.60 -22.08
C LEU A 174 8.69 -8.62 -23.34
N GLY A 175 7.94 -7.56 -23.59
CA GLY A 175 6.92 -7.49 -24.63
C GLY A 175 5.57 -8.03 -24.17
N PRO A 176 4.44 -7.49 -24.65
CA PRO A 176 3.10 -7.81 -24.15
C PRO A 176 2.72 -9.29 -24.31
N THR A 177 3.23 -9.99 -25.32
CA THR A 177 2.98 -11.43 -25.52
C THR A 177 3.51 -12.28 -24.37
N ILE A 178 4.74 -12.01 -23.90
CA ILE A 178 5.33 -12.72 -22.77
C ILE A 178 4.61 -12.33 -21.48
N VAL A 179 4.24 -11.05 -21.33
CA VAL A 179 3.49 -10.57 -20.16
C VAL A 179 2.09 -11.20 -20.07
N ALA A 180 1.40 -11.40 -21.20
CA ALA A 180 0.13 -12.12 -21.24
C ALA A 180 0.32 -13.59 -20.81
N ALA A 181 1.33 -14.26 -21.36
CA ALA A 181 1.61 -15.64 -21.04
C ALA A 181 1.99 -15.83 -19.55
N LEU A 182 2.90 -15.01 -19.02
CA LEU A 182 3.40 -15.12 -17.64
C LEU A 182 2.31 -14.82 -16.60
N SER A 183 1.44 -13.84 -16.88
CA SER A 183 0.35 -13.49 -15.96
C SER A 183 -0.79 -14.51 -15.99
N GLY A 184 -0.91 -15.27 -17.09
CA GLY A 184 -2.03 -16.16 -17.35
C GLY A 184 -3.26 -15.40 -17.86
N ALA A 185 -3.07 -14.25 -18.48
CA ALA A 185 -4.14 -13.43 -19.02
C ALA A 185 -4.99 -14.24 -20.01
N THR A 186 -6.31 -14.15 -19.87
CA THR A 186 -7.25 -14.87 -20.74
C THR A 186 -7.26 -14.34 -22.17
N ILE A 187 -6.85 -13.08 -22.35
CA ILE A 187 -6.79 -12.40 -23.64
C ILE A 187 -5.39 -11.79 -23.79
N SER A 188 -4.73 -12.06 -24.92
CA SER A 188 -3.34 -11.68 -25.18
C SER A 188 -3.10 -10.16 -25.25
N THR A 189 -4.13 -9.36 -25.49
CA THR A 189 -4.06 -7.89 -25.56
C THR A 189 -4.25 -7.21 -24.20
N LEU A 190 -4.59 -7.95 -23.14
CA LEU A 190 -4.80 -7.36 -21.81
C LEU A 190 -3.59 -6.61 -21.26
N PRO A 191 -2.33 -7.07 -21.42
CA PRO A 191 -1.18 -6.35 -20.90
C PRO A 191 -1.05 -4.93 -21.43
N GLU A 192 -1.41 -4.66 -22.69
CA GLU A 192 -1.38 -3.31 -23.25
C GLU A 192 -2.46 -2.44 -22.61
N ARG A 193 -3.65 -2.99 -22.43
CA ARG A 193 -4.80 -2.31 -21.84
C ARG A 193 -4.64 -2.06 -20.34
N TRP A 194 -3.94 -2.93 -19.61
CA TRP A 194 -3.64 -2.76 -18.18
C TRP A 194 -2.77 -1.52 -17.90
N VAL A 195 -2.10 -0.97 -18.92
CA VAL A 195 -1.31 0.26 -18.82
C VAL A 195 -2.18 1.53 -18.98
N GLU A 196 -3.38 1.44 -19.53
CA GLU A 196 -4.26 2.58 -19.78
C GLU A 196 -4.91 3.11 -18.49
N HIS A 197 -5.10 4.44 -18.36
CA HIS A 197 -5.63 5.08 -17.13
C HIS A 197 -6.90 4.43 -16.57
N ASP A 198 -7.87 4.22 -17.45
CA ASP A 198 -9.18 3.63 -17.16
C ASP A 198 -9.29 2.20 -17.71
N GLY A 199 -8.15 1.55 -17.91
CA GLY A 199 -8.06 0.17 -18.40
C GLY A 199 -8.55 -0.86 -17.38
N PRO A 200 -8.75 -2.12 -17.81
CA PRO A 200 -9.05 -3.21 -16.89
C PRO A 200 -7.94 -3.34 -15.84
N ILE A 201 -8.28 -3.88 -14.67
CA ILE A 201 -7.32 -4.15 -13.60
C ILE A 201 -7.05 -5.66 -13.59
N PRO A 202 -5.78 -6.12 -13.52
CA PRO A 202 -5.49 -7.54 -13.40
C PRO A 202 -6.16 -8.14 -12.15
N SER A 203 -6.59 -9.39 -12.24
CA SER A 203 -7.05 -10.19 -11.12
C SER A 203 -5.98 -10.35 -10.03
N PRO A 204 -6.33 -10.73 -8.79
CA PRO A 204 -5.35 -10.92 -7.72
C PRO A 204 -4.20 -11.86 -8.10
N GLN A 205 -4.49 -12.98 -8.77
CA GLN A 205 -3.48 -13.95 -9.19
C GLN A 205 -2.59 -13.41 -10.31
N GLU A 206 -3.15 -12.65 -11.27
CA GLU A 206 -2.35 -11.96 -12.28
C GLU A 206 -1.43 -10.91 -11.63
N LYS A 207 -1.92 -10.12 -10.66
CA LYS A 207 -1.11 -9.14 -9.92
C LYS A 207 0.06 -9.78 -9.19
N GLU A 208 -0.16 -10.93 -8.56
CA GLU A 208 0.87 -11.68 -7.85
C GLU A 208 1.99 -12.10 -8.80
N ARG A 209 1.65 -12.76 -9.91
CA ARG A 209 2.61 -13.19 -10.94
C ARG A 209 3.36 -12.02 -11.57
N LEU A 210 2.66 -10.92 -11.89
CA LEU A 210 3.25 -9.71 -12.46
C LEU A 210 4.26 -9.07 -11.50
N ARG A 211 3.92 -8.95 -10.21
CA ARG A 211 4.84 -8.41 -9.20
C ARG A 211 6.04 -9.32 -8.97
N ALA A 212 5.85 -10.63 -8.98
CA ALA A 212 6.95 -11.59 -8.89
C ALA A 212 7.89 -11.48 -10.10
N ALA A 213 7.34 -11.45 -11.32
CA ALA A 213 8.11 -11.27 -12.55
C ALA A 213 8.91 -9.97 -12.53
N HIS A 214 8.30 -8.87 -12.09
CA HIS A 214 8.97 -7.57 -12.02
C HIS A 214 10.07 -7.51 -10.96
N ARG A 215 9.88 -8.18 -9.81
CA ARG A 215 10.93 -8.33 -8.80
C ARG A 215 12.13 -9.09 -9.37
N ILE A 216 11.89 -10.22 -10.03
CA ILE A 216 12.93 -11.04 -10.67
C ILE A 216 13.63 -10.25 -11.77
N TRP A 217 12.87 -9.59 -12.66
CA TRP A 217 13.41 -8.74 -13.71
C TRP A 217 14.32 -7.66 -13.15
N THR A 218 13.84 -6.88 -12.17
CA THR A 218 14.59 -5.77 -11.58
C THR A 218 15.88 -6.26 -10.94
N GLN A 219 15.80 -7.34 -10.14
CA GLN A 219 16.96 -7.95 -9.49
C GLN A 219 18.03 -8.40 -10.50
N LEU A 220 17.63 -9.11 -11.57
CA LEU A 220 18.55 -9.61 -12.59
C LEU A 220 19.10 -8.47 -13.46
N ALA A 221 18.25 -7.52 -13.85
CA ALA A 221 18.65 -6.41 -14.69
C ALA A 221 19.64 -5.48 -13.98
N ASP A 222 19.46 -5.27 -12.67
CA ASP A 222 20.37 -4.47 -11.83
C ASP A 222 21.72 -5.19 -11.62
N ALA A 223 21.73 -6.52 -11.49
CA ALA A 223 22.94 -7.30 -11.24
C ALA A 223 23.76 -7.58 -12.51
N GLU A 224 23.10 -7.97 -13.59
CA GLU A 224 23.74 -8.56 -14.78
C GLU A 224 23.40 -7.85 -16.10
N GLY A 225 22.47 -6.89 -16.04
CA GLY A 225 22.01 -6.14 -17.20
C GLY A 225 20.72 -6.68 -17.82
N PRO A 226 19.99 -5.82 -18.57
CA PRO A 226 18.64 -6.10 -19.05
C PRO A 226 18.56 -7.23 -20.09
N ASP A 227 19.59 -7.38 -20.94
CA ASP A 227 19.60 -8.43 -21.97
C ASP A 227 19.69 -9.83 -21.34
N LEU A 228 20.53 -9.99 -20.31
CA LEU A 228 20.64 -11.24 -19.58
C LEU A 228 19.37 -11.52 -18.78
N ALA A 229 18.82 -10.51 -18.09
CA ALA A 229 17.56 -10.65 -17.36
C ALA A 229 16.42 -11.13 -18.28
N ARG A 230 16.35 -10.59 -19.51
CA ARG A 230 15.37 -10.99 -20.52
C ARG A 230 15.61 -12.42 -20.96
N ALA A 231 16.84 -12.77 -21.30
CA ALA A 231 17.21 -14.12 -21.72
C ALA A 231 16.92 -15.15 -20.63
N TRP A 232 17.21 -14.83 -19.36
CA TRP A 232 16.97 -15.70 -18.21
C TRP A 232 15.47 -15.98 -18.03
N LEU A 233 14.62 -14.96 -18.10
CA LEU A 233 13.17 -15.11 -17.91
C LEU A 233 12.49 -15.90 -19.02
N ILE A 234 13.01 -15.86 -20.25
CA ILE A 234 12.41 -16.48 -21.45
C ILE A 234 13.03 -17.85 -21.75
N GLY A 235 14.33 -18.00 -21.50
CA GLY A 235 15.11 -19.19 -21.80
C GLY A 235 14.80 -20.35 -20.86
N ASP A 236 15.24 -21.54 -21.26
CA ASP A 236 15.10 -22.74 -20.43
C ASP A 236 15.93 -22.60 -19.16
N ASN A 237 15.33 -22.97 -18.03
CA ASN A 237 15.95 -22.82 -16.73
C ASN A 237 16.06 -24.19 -16.05
N PRO A 238 17.30 -24.70 -15.84
CA PRO A 238 17.51 -26.06 -15.35
C PRO A 238 17.01 -26.27 -13.92
N VAL A 239 17.00 -25.23 -13.08
CA VAL A 239 16.48 -25.32 -11.69
C VAL A 239 14.96 -25.41 -11.68
N LEU A 240 14.29 -24.75 -12.63
CA LEU A 240 12.83 -24.76 -12.75
C LEU A 240 12.33 -25.84 -13.72
N GLU A 241 13.24 -26.51 -14.43
CA GLU A 241 12.98 -27.47 -15.52
C GLU A 241 12.08 -26.91 -16.65
N GLN A 242 11.95 -25.59 -16.74
CA GLN A 242 11.20 -24.86 -17.76
C GLN A 242 11.56 -23.39 -17.76
N ALA A 243 11.06 -22.63 -18.74
CA ALA A 243 11.24 -21.18 -18.75
C ALA A 243 10.60 -20.50 -17.51
N PRO A 244 11.29 -19.56 -16.83
CA PRO A 244 10.78 -18.95 -15.60
C PRO A 244 9.43 -18.25 -15.76
N TYR A 245 9.16 -17.63 -16.90
CA TYR A 245 7.84 -17.04 -17.15
C TYR A 245 6.70 -18.08 -17.18
N LEU A 246 6.99 -19.33 -17.56
CA LEU A 246 6.04 -20.45 -17.51
C LEU A 246 5.89 -20.99 -16.08
N ALA A 247 6.97 -21.02 -15.30
CA ALA A 247 6.91 -21.37 -13.88
C ALA A 247 6.02 -20.39 -13.09
N LEU A 248 6.19 -19.08 -13.33
CA LEU A 248 5.32 -18.05 -12.76
C LEU A 248 3.85 -18.25 -13.17
N ARG A 249 3.59 -18.57 -14.45
CA ARG A 249 2.25 -18.89 -14.93
C ARG A 249 1.66 -20.10 -14.20
N ALA A 250 2.46 -21.14 -13.97
CA ALA A 250 2.05 -22.35 -13.25
C ALA A 250 1.80 -22.09 -11.74
N GLY A 251 2.19 -20.93 -11.21
CA GLY A 251 2.04 -20.57 -9.80
C GLY A 251 3.25 -20.92 -8.95
N ALA A 252 4.36 -21.38 -9.54
CA ALA A 252 5.63 -21.65 -8.87
C ALA A 252 6.40 -20.35 -8.59
N VAL A 253 5.75 -19.42 -7.86
CA VAL A 253 6.25 -18.07 -7.62
C VAL A 253 7.47 -18.09 -6.71
N ASP A 254 7.39 -18.84 -5.61
CA ASP A 254 8.46 -18.89 -4.62
C ASP A 254 9.71 -19.57 -5.19
N GLU A 255 9.54 -20.63 -5.98
CA GLU A 255 10.63 -21.31 -6.67
C GLU A 255 11.31 -20.40 -7.70
N ALA A 256 10.53 -19.67 -8.50
CA ALA A 256 11.09 -18.74 -9.49
C ALA A 256 11.87 -17.59 -8.84
N VAL A 257 11.37 -17.04 -7.73
CA VAL A 257 12.06 -16.00 -6.96
C VAL A 257 13.34 -16.55 -6.31
N ALA A 258 13.28 -17.75 -5.72
CA ALA A 258 14.44 -18.40 -5.14
C ALA A 258 15.51 -18.70 -6.19
N ALA A 259 15.12 -19.15 -7.38
CA ALA A 259 16.02 -19.38 -8.50
C ALA A 259 16.74 -18.08 -8.92
N ALA A 260 16.02 -16.97 -9.07
CA ALA A 260 16.64 -15.67 -9.39
C ALA A 260 17.63 -15.21 -8.31
N ALA A 261 17.31 -15.43 -7.03
CA ALA A 261 18.22 -15.16 -5.92
C ALA A 261 19.48 -16.04 -5.97
N ALA A 262 19.34 -17.34 -6.22
CA ALA A 262 20.48 -18.24 -6.37
C ALA A 262 21.39 -17.87 -7.55
N PHE A 263 20.79 -17.44 -8.67
CA PHE A 263 21.51 -16.99 -9.85
C PHE A 263 22.40 -15.77 -9.55
N THR A 264 21.82 -14.73 -8.95
CA THR A 264 22.53 -13.48 -8.62
C THR A 264 23.52 -13.59 -7.47
N THR A 265 23.36 -14.58 -6.57
CA THR A 265 24.29 -14.80 -5.43
C THR A 265 25.38 -15.82 -5.73
N GLY A 266 25.41 -16.40 -6.94
CA GLY A 266 26.42 -17.37 -7.35
C GLY A 266 26.27 -18.76 -6.70
N THR A 267 25.17 -19.03 -6.02
CA THR A 267 24.83 -20.38 -5.49
C THR A 267 24.05 -21.21 -6.52
N TRP A 268 24.13 -20.82 -7.79
CA TRP A 268 23.51 -21.49 -8.92
C TRP A 268 24.26 -22.78 -9.24
N SER A 269 23.68 -23.92 -8.90
CA SER A 269 24.21 -25.24 -9.27
C SER A 269 23.31 -25.88 -10.32
N LEU A 270 23.94 -26.28 -11.43
CA LEU A 270 23.37 -27.05 -12.53
C LEU A 270 23.22 -28.54 -12.15
#